data_AF-K9REQ5-F1
#
_entry.id   AF-K9REQ5-F1
#
_cell.length_a   1.000
_cell.length_b   1.000
_cell.length_c   1.000
_cell.angle_alpha   90.00
_cell.angle_beta   90.00
_cell.angle_gamma   90.00
#
_symmetry.space_group_name_H-M   'P 1'
#
loop_
_entity.id
_entity.type
_entity.pdbx_description
1 polymer ?
#
loop_
_entity_poly.entity_id
_entity_poly.type
_entity_poly.pdbx_seq_one_letter_code
_entity_poly.pdbx_strand_id
1 'polypeptide(L)'
;MKLKKLSFLAGAIALTLTAIPFAAQANLNSSSSTVVAQARKQGGWKDKLNLTDAQKTQMQEIKESARAQMREILTPEQVQKLEAAKASGQKKRGVFRTLNLTDAQKAELKKIRESKKAQFEAILTDEQKAQMQEMKQMRQNRRSQAKGLKGERKGKGKFKRLNLTEEQKTQMQEIKESARAQMREVLTSEQVQKLEAAKASGQKKRGIFRTLNLTDAQKAELKEIRESKKSEIEAILTDEQKQQLQEMRQNRRGNRS
;
A
#
# COMPACT_ATOMS: atom_id res chain seq x y z
N MET A 1 -44.74 -15.18 -4.46
CA MET A 1 -43.42 -15.05 -5.13
C MET A 1 -43.57 -14.14 -6.33
N LYS A 2 -42.90 -12.98 -6.35
CA LYS A 2 -42.90 -12.06 -7.51
C LYS A 2 -41.46 -11.63 -7.78
N LEU A 3 -40.86 -12.26 -8.78
CA LEU A 3 -39.54 -11.92 -9.32
C LEU A 3 -39.63 -10.56 -10.03
N LYS A 4 -38.94 -9.54 -9.49
CA LYS A 4 -38.72 -8.27 -10.21
C LYS A 4 -37.44 -8.41 -11.04
N LYS A 5 -37.59 -8.16 -12.33
CA LYS A 5 -36.60 -8.36 -13.39
C LYS A 5 -35.37 -7.47 -13.17
N LEU A 6 -34.19 -8.08 -13.24
CA LEU A 6 -32.90 -7.41 -13.34
C LEU A 6 -32.83 -6.66 -14.68
N SER A 7 -32.88 -5.33 -14.64
CA SER A 7 -32.62 -4.50 -15.81
C SER A 7 -31.10 -4.41 -16.01
N PHE A 8 -30.62 -5.04 -17.08
CA PHE A 8 -29.28 -4.83 -17.63
C PHE A 8 -29.14 -3.37 -18.05
N LEU A 9 -28.45 -2.56 -17.25
CA LEU A 9 -28.06 -1.21 -17.65
C LEU A 9 -26.75 -1.32 -18.43
N ALA A 10 -26.92 -1.47 -19.75
CA ALA A 10 -25.86 -1.43 -20.73
C ALA A 10 -25.08 -0.10 -20.65
N GLY A 11 -23.76 -0.20 -20.77
CA GLY A 11 -22.90 0.96 -20.87
C GLY A 11 -23.11 1.68 -22.20
N ALA A 12 -23.53 2.93 -22.14
CA ALA A 12 -23.34 3.91 -23.20
C ALA A 12 -23.45 5.31 -22.58
N ILE A 13 -22.32 5.99 -22.41
CA ILE A 13 -22.31 7.46 -22.30
C ILE A 13 -21.38 7.94 -23.40
N ALA A 14 -21.93 8.13 -24.59
CA ALA A 14 -21.32 8.96 -25.62
C ALA A 14 -21.67 10.41 -25.29
N LEU A 15 -20.76 11.13 -24.64
CA LEU A 15 -20.84 12.59 -24.55
C LEU A 15 -20.15 13.16 -25.80
N THR A 16 -20.95 13.41 -26.84
CA THR A 16 -20.53 14.25 -27.97
C THR A 16 -20.36 15.67 -27.46
N LEU A 17 -19.12 16.18 -27.37
CA LEU A 17 -18.86 17.59 -27.08
C LEU A 17 -19.21 18.43 -28.32
N THR A 18 -20.39 19.01 -28.35
CA THR A 18 -20.66 20.17 -29.20
C THR A 18 -20.12 21.40 -28.47
N ALA A 19 -19.03 21.99 -28.96
CA ALA A 19 -18.51 23.24 -28.44
C ALA A 19 -19.46 24.38 -28.83
N ILE A 20 -20.24 24.89 -27.87
CA ILE A 20 -21.03 26.11 -28.03
C ILE A 20 -20.21 27.26 -27.42
N PRO A 21 -19.98 28.37 -28.15
CA PRO A 21 -19.41 29.56 -27.55
C PRO A 21 -20.53 30.29 -26.78
N PHE A 22 -20.45 30.31 -25.45
CA PHE A 22 -21.34 31.16 -24.64
C PHE A 22 -20.55 32.36 -24.12
N ALA A 23 -20.94 33.55 -24.60
CA ALA A 23 -20.64 34.82 -23.97
C ALA A 23 -21.31 34.85 -22.59
N ALA A 24 -20.52 35.07 -21.54
CA ALA A 24 -21.01 35.19 -20.17
C ALA A 24 -21.46 36.64 -19.91
N GLN A 25 -22.77 36.86 -19.77
CA GLN A 25 -23.31 37.99 -19.04
C GLN A 25 -23.56 37.53 -17.59
N ALA A 26 -22.81 38.10 -16.66
CA ALA A 26 -23.00 37.90 -15.23
C ALA A 26 -24.21 38.73 -14.75
N ASN A 27 -25.11 38.12 -13.99
CA ASN A 27 -26.09 38.85 -13.20
C ASN A 27 -26.04 38.36 -11.74
N LEU A 28 -25.95 39.32 -10.83
CA LEU A 28 -25.69 39.18 -9.40
C LEU A 28 -26.99 38.99 -8.63
N ASN A 29 -26.91 38.21 -7.55
CA ASN A 29 -27.59 38.30 -6.25
C ASN A 29 -28.28 37.00 -5.82
N SER A 30 -27.70 36.36 -4.79
CA SER A 30 -28.39 36.23 -3.51
C SER A 30 -27.42 35.79 -2.41
N SER A 31 -27.45 36.54 -1.33
CA SER A 31 -26.55 36.52 -0.19
C SER A 31 -26.93 35.42 0.80
N SER A 32 -25.97 34.56 1.16
CA SER A 32 -26.00 33.79 2.39
C SER A 32 -24.55 33.54 2.84
N SER A 33 -24.02 34.44 3.65
CA SER A 33 -22.67 34.38 4.21
C SER A 33 -22.56 33.30 5.28
N THR A 34 -22.39 32.04 4.88
CA THR A 34 -21.78 31.05 5.76
C THR A 34 -20.27 31.27 5.72
N VAL A 35 -19.75 32.05 6.66
CA VAL A 35 -18.32 32.19 6.91
C VAL A 35 -17.82 30.84 7.46
N VAL A 36 -17.48 29.93 6.55
CA VAL A 36 -16.71 28.73 6.90
C VAL A 36 -15.29 29.19 7.16
N ALA A 37 -14.90 29.19 8.44
CA ALA A 37 -13.53 29.42 8.88
C ALA A 37 -12.55 28.68 7.95
N GLN A 38 -11.75 29.47 7.22
CA GLN A 38 -10.82 29.00 6.22
C GLN A 38 -9.60 28.39 6.92
N ALA A 39 -9.78 27.20 7.48
CA ALA A 39 -8.66 26.32 7.79
C ALA A 39 -7.96 26.04 6.47
N ARG A 40 -6.81 26.70 6.23
CA ARG A 40 -5.92 26.44 5.08
C ARG A 40 -5.51 24.97 5.13
N LYS A 41 -6.31 24.10 4.51
CA LYS A 41 -5.97 22.72 4.26
C LYS A 41 -4.83 22.74 3.26
N GLN A 42 -3.63 22.48 3.79
CA GLN A 42 -2.41 22.24 3.05
C GLN A 42 -2.70 21.43 1.77
N GLY A 43 -2.32 22.01 0.62
CA GLY A 43 -2.95 21.76 -0.67
C GLY A 43 -2.96 20.29 -1.11
N GLY A 44 -4.14 19.83 -1.52
CA GLY A 44 -4.30 18.53 -2.15
C GLY A 44 -3.61 18.49 -3.51
N TRP A 45 -3.54 17.31 -4.12
CA TRP A 45 -3.00 17.15 -5.49
C TRP A 45 -3.61 18.12 -6.50
N LYS A 46 -4.86 18.55 -6.29
CA LYS A 46 -5.57 19.56 -7.08
C LYS A 46 -4.89 20.92 -7.09
N ASP A 47 -4.32 21.33 -5.96
CA ASP A 47 -3.68 22.63 -5.81
C ASP A 47 -2.27 22.64 -6.43
N LYS A 48 -1.70 21.45 -6.66
CA LYS A 48 -0.40 21.28 -7.35
C LYS A 48 -0.51 21.25 -8.87
N LEU A 49 -1.71 21.02 -9.41
CA LEU A 49 -1.95 20.92 -10.86
C LEU A 49 -2.43 22.24 -11.48
N ASN A 50 -2.51 23.32 -10.69
CA ASN A 50 -3.01 24.62 -11.14
C ASN A 50 -4.33 24.50 -11.93
N LEU A 51 -5.29 23.73 -11.40
CA LEU A 51 -6.56 23.49 -12.09
C LEU A 51 -7.33 24.80 -12.28
N THR A 52 -7.92 24.98 -13.45
CA THR A 52 -8.81 26.10 -13.71
C THR A 52 -10.11 25.96 -12.92
N ASP A 53 -10.84 27.05 -12.73
CA ASP A 53 -12.10 26.99 -11.98
C ASP A 53 -13.16 26.16 -12.73
N ALA A 54 -13.18 26.23 -14.07
CA ALA A 54 -14.00 25.35 -14.91
C ALA A 54 -13.67 23.87 -14.66
N GLN A 55 -12.39 23.48 -14.64
CA GLN A 55 -11.97 22.11 -14.33
C GLN A 55 -12.37 21.69 -12.91
N LYS A 56 -12.24 22.60 -11.93
CA LYS A 56 -12.65 22.31 -10.53
C LYS A 56 -14.16 22.03 -10.44
N THR A 57 -14.98 22.81 -11.14
CA THR A 57 -16.44 22.65 -11.21
C THR A 57 -16.82 21.32 -11.84
N GLN A 58 -16.29 20.98 -13.02
CA GLN A 58 -16.55 19.69 -13.67
C GLN A 58 -16.13 18.51 -12.79
N MET A 59 -14.98 18.61 -12.12
CA MET A 59 -14.55 17.59 -11.18
C MET A 59 -15.45 17.46 -9.95
N GLN A 60 -16.19 18.51 -9.58
CA GLN A 60 -17.15 18.46 -8.48
C GLN A 60 -18.42 17.73 -8.91
N GLU A 61 -18.96 18.09 -10.08
CA GLU A 61 -20.13 17.44 -10.70
C GLU A 61 -19.91 15.93 -10.85
N ILE A 62 -18.75 15.52 -11.40
CA ILE A 62 -18.41 14.09 -11.54
C ILE A 62 -18.33 13.39 -10.17
N LYS A 63 -17.89 14.08 -9.10
CA LYS A 63 -17.90 13.45 -7.76
C LYS A 63 -19.31 13.27 -7.24
N GLU A 64 -20.20 14.21 -7.52
CA GLU A 64 -21.59 14.19 -7.05
C GLU A 64 -22.37 13.13 -7.80
N SER A 65 -22.26 13.09 -9.12
CA SER A 65 -22.81 12.02 -9.97
C SER A 65 -22.32 10.64 -9.54
N ALA A 66 -21.00 10.44 -9.40
CA ALA A 66 -20.47 9.16 -8.95
C ALA A 66 -20.93 8.79 -7.52
N ARG A 67 -21.19 9.77 -6.64
CA ARG A 67 -21.74 9.51 -5.30
C ARG A 67 -23.20 9.10 -5.36
N ALA A 68 -24.00 9.70 -6.24
CA ALA A 68 -25.39 9.31 -6.45
C ALA A 68 -25.48 7.87 -6.96
N GLN A 69 -24.73 7.53 -8.02
CA GLN A 69 -24.67 6.17 -8.56
C GLN A 69 -24.19 5.15 -7.50
N MET A 70 -23.20 5.52 -6.68
CA MET A 70 -22.76 4.65 -5.59
C MET A 70 -23.85 4.42 -4.53
N ARG A 71 -24.73 5.41 -4.27
CA ARG A 71 -25.82 5.27 -3.30
C ARG A 71 -26.93 4.36 -3.81
N GLU A 72 -27.21 4.38 -5.11
CA GLU A 72 -28.22 3.52 -5.74
C GLU A 72 -27.89 2.03 -5.64
N ILE A 73 -26.59 1.68 -5.61
CA ILE A 73 -26.13 0.29 -5.44
C ILE A 73 -26.27 -0.20 -3.99
N LEU A 74 -26.27 0.73 -3.03
CA LEU A 74 -26.29 0.41 -1.61
C LEU A 74 -27.72 0.28 -1.11
N THR A 75 -27.91 -0.57 -0.10
CA THR A 75 -29.20 -0.65 0.59
C THR A 75 -29.45 0.61 1.43
N PRO A 76 -30.72 0.95 1.73
CA PRO A 76 -31.04 2.10 2.57
C PRO A 76 -30.29 2.08 3.93
N GLU A 77 -30.18 0.92 4.56
CA GLU A 77 -29.42 0.74 5.81
C GLU A 77 -27.92 1.01 5.64
N GLN A 78 -27.32 0.57 4.52
CA GLN A 78 -25.91 0.81 4.21
C GLN A 78 -25.65 2.31 3.96
N VAL A 79 -26.58 2.99 3.28
CA VAL A 79 -26.51 4.44 3.07
C VAL A 79 -26.60 5.18 4.40
N GLN A 80 -27.55 4.83 5.28
CA GLN A 80 -27.68 5.44 6.60
C GLN A 80 -26.39 5.28 7.43
N LYS A 81 -25.78 4.08 7.43
CA LYS A 81 -24.48 3.84 8.11
C LYS A 81 -23.37 4.72 7.55
N LEU A 82 -23.33 4.95 6.24
CA LEU A 82 -22.36 5.87 5.63
C LEU A 82 -22.58 7.32 6.04
N GLU A 83 -23.83 7.75 6.15
CA GLU A 83 -24.19 9.13 6.53
C GLU A 83 -23.92 9.40 8.00
N ALA A 84 -24.31 8.48 8.89
CA ALA A 84 -23.99 8.54 10.31
C ALA A 84 -22.46 8.63 10.52
N ALA A 85 -21.70 7.79 9.83
CA ALA A 85 -20.24 7.81 9.95
C ALA A 85 -19.60 9.08 9.35
N LYS A 86 -20.24 9.70 8.35
CA LYS A 86 -19.82 11.01 7.82
C LYS A 86 -20.07 12.10 8.85
N ALA A 87 -21.23 12.09 9.52
CA ALA A 87 -21.57 13.04 10.57
C ALA A 87 -20.63 12.90 11.79
N SER A 88 -20.26 11.69 12.15
CA SER A 88 -19.36 11.41 13.27
C SER A 88 -17.87 11.60 12.94
N GLY A 89 -17.52 12.12 11.75
CA GLY A 89 -16.13 12.34 11.34
C GLY A 89 -15.29 11.06 11.15
N GLN A 90 -15.92 9.88 11.09
CA GLN A 90 -15.21 8.62 10.95
C GLN A 90 -14.51 8.50 9.58
N LYS A 91 -13.36 7.81 9.57
CA LYS A 91 -12.61 7.57 8.34
C LYS A 91 -13.41 6.64 7.42
N LYS A 92 -13.84 7.16 6.26
CA LYS A 92 -14.62 6.45 5.22
C LYS A 92 -14.12 5.04 4.90
N ARG A 93 -12.80 4.81 4.89
CA ARG A 93 -12.19 3.49 4.63
C ARG A 93 -12.54 2.42 5.67
N GLY A 94 -12.73 2.80 6.93
CA GLY A 94 -13.15 1.87 7.99
C GLY A 94 -14.61 1.48 7.81
N VAL A 95 -15.47 2.48 7.62
CA VAL A 95 -16.91 2.32 7.44
C VAL A 95 -17.25 1.42 6.25
N PHE A 96 -16.57 1.58 5.12
CA PHE A 96 -16.81 0.72 3.94
C PHE A 96 -16.57 -0.78 4.20
N ARG A 97 -15.72 -1.14 5.17
CA ARG A 97 -15.50 -2.55 5.54
C ARG A 97 -16.61 -3.11 6.41
N THR A 98 -17.36 -2.25 7.11
CA THR A 98 -18.45 -2.64 8.00
C THR A 98 -19.81 -2.64 7.30
N LEU A 99 -19.87 -2.32 6.00
CA LEU A 99 -21.11 -2.33 5.21
C LEU A 99 -21.51 -3.72 4.72
N ASN A 100 -20.65 -4.75 4.88
CA ASN A 100 -20.91 -6.11 4.42
C ASN A 100 -21.41 -6.17 2.96
N LEU A 101 -20.70 -5.46 2.07
CA LEU A 101 -21.09 -5.38 0.66
C LEU A 101 -21.04 -6.75 -0.01
N THR A 102 -22.05 -7.04 -0.84
CA THR A 102 -22.05 -8.23 -1.69
C THR A 102 -20.99 -8.12 -2.78
N ASP A 103 -20.60 -9.24 -3.38
CA ASP A 103 -19.59 -9.21 -4.45
C ASP A 103 -20.09 -8.50 -5.72
N ALA A 104 -21.39 -8.60 -6.02
CA ALA A 104 -22.04 -7.82 -7.07
C ALA A 104 -21.93 -6.31 -6.80
N GLN A 105 -22.28 -5.86 -5.58
CA GLN A 105 -22.13 -4.45 -5.19
C GLN A 105 -20.67 -3.99 -5.28
N LYS A 106 -19.70 -4.81 -4.84
CA LYS A 106 -18.27 -4.48 -4.96
C LYS A 106 -17.85 -4.29 -6.42
N ALA A 107 -18.33 -5.14 -7.33
CA ALA A 107 -18.03 -5.06 -8.75
C ALA A 107 -18.59 -3.78 -9.38
N GLU A 108 -19.85 -3.43 -9.11
CA GLU A 108 -20.46 -2.20 -9.63
C GLU A 108 -19.79 -0.94 -9.07
N LEU A 109 -19.49 -0.93 -7.77
CA LEU A 109 -18.73 0.16 -7.13
C LEU A 109 -17.31 0.28 -7.70
N LYS A 110 -16.72 -0.80 -8.22
CA LYS A 110 -15.43 -0.76 -8.93
C LYS A 110 -15.59 -0.08 -10.28
N LYS A 111 -16.61 -0.45 -11.06
CA LYS A 111 -16.92 0.17 -12.37
C LYS A 111 -17.15 1.68 -12.24
N ILE A 112 -17.93 2.14 -11.26
CA ILE A 112 -18.14 3.58 -11.02
C ILE A 112 -16.83 4.29 -10.71
N ARG A 113 -15.95 3.68 -9.91
CA ARG A 113 -14.64 4.28 -9.59
C ARG A 113 -13.75 4.39 -10.82
N GLU A 114 -13.76 3.39 -11.70
CA GLU A 114 -13.00 3.38 -12.95
C GLU A 114 -13.54 4.43 -13.93
N SER A 115 -14.86 4.47 -14.14
CA SER A 115 -15.52 5.48 -14.98
C SER A 115 -15.24 6.90 -14.50
N LYS A 116 -15.43 7.17 -13.20
CA LYS A 116 -15.09 8.45 -12.59
C LYS A 116 -13.63 8.84 -12.79
N LYS A 117 -12.72 7.87 -12.68
CA LYS A 117 -11.29 8.11 -12.89
C LYS A 117 -11.01 8.52 -14.34
N ALA A 118 -11.62 7.85 -15.31
CA ALA A 118 -11.51 8.18 -16.72
C ALA A 118 -12.06 9.59 -17.02
N GLN A 119 -13.25 9.93 -16.48
CA GLN A 119 -13.84 11.27 -16.64
C GLN A 119 -12.95 12.36 -16.03
N PHE A 120 -12.34 12.11 -14.88
CA PHE A 120 -11.36 13.02 -14.29
C PHE A 120 -10.12 13.19 -15.18
N GLU A 121 -9.59 12.10 -15.76
CA GLU A 121 -8.43 12.15 -16.64
C GLU A 121 -8.73 12.90 -17.94
N ALA A 122 -9.97 12.83 -18.44
CA ALA A 122 -10.41 13.55 -19.65
C ALA A 122 -10.48 15.08 -19.49
N ILE A 123 -10.66 15.59 -18.27
CA ILE A 123 -10.74 17.04 -17.98
C ILE A 123 -9.35 17.67 -17.88
N LEU A 124 -8.32 16.87 -17.60
CA LEU A 124 -6.95 17.36 -17.42
C LEU A 124 -6.28 17.59 -18.77
N THR A 125 -5.45 18.63 -18.84
CA THR A 125 -4.54 18.83 -19.97
C THR A 125 -3.45 17.76 -19.97
N ASP A 126 -2.77 17.59 -21.10
CA ASP A 126 -1.70 16.59 -21.20
C ASP A 126 -0.51 16.90 -20.28
N GLU A 127 -0.21 18.18 -20.07
CA GLU A 127 0.77 18.63 -19.08
C GLU A 127 0.34 18.25 -17.64
N GLN A 128 -0.92 18.49 -17.27
CA GLN A 128 -1.45 18.12 -15.96
C GLN A 128 -1.47 16.59 -15.76
N LYS A 129 -1.72 15.81 -16.82
CA LYS A 129 -1.62 14.34 -16.79
C LYS A 129 -0.17 13.90 -16.56
N ALA A 130 0.80 14.53 -17.23
CA ALA A 130 2.22 14.23 -17.05
C ALA A 130 2.67 14.51 -15.60
N GLN A 131 2.30 15.66 -15.03
CA GLN A 131 2.57 15.99 -13.62
C GLN A 131 1.92 14.98 -12.65
N MET A 132 0.71 14.49 -12.97
CA MET A 132 0.05 13.44 -12.19
C MET A 132 0.81 12.11 -12.23
N GLN A 133 1.32 11.72 -13.40
CA GLN A 133 2.11 10.51 -13.56
C GLN A 133 3.43 10.62 -12.79
N GLU A 134 4.11 11.75 -12.87
CA GLU A 134 5.33 12.02 -12.12
C GLU A 134 5.07 11.95 -10.61
N MET A 135 4.02 12.62 -10.11
CA MET A 135 3.63 12.52 -8.70
C MET A 135 3.31 11.08 -8.27
N LYS A 136 2.69 10.28 -9.14
CA LYS A 136 2.41 8.86 -8.89
C LYS A 136 3.69 8.05 -8.80
N GLN A 137 4.63 8.26 -9.73
CA GLN A 137 5.96 7.63 -9.71
C GLN A 137 6.74 8.04 -8.46
N MET A 138 6.75 9.32 -8.11
CA MET A 138 7.39 9.81 -6.89
C MET A 138 6.78 9.17 -5.64
N ARG A 139 5.46 9.03 -5.56
CA ARG A 139 4.80 8.32 -4.44
C ARG A 139 5.14 6.83 -4.43
N GLN A 140 5.25 6.19 -5.59
CA GLN A 140 5.68 4.80 -5.69
C GLN A 140 7.13 4.62 -5.25
N ASN A 141 8.02 5.53 -5.64
CA ASN A 141 9.42 5.57 -5.25
C ASN A 141 9.57 5.86 -3.75
N ARG A 142 8.83 6.83 -3.21
CA ARG A 142 8.75 7.06 -1.76
C ARG A 142 8.19 5.85 -1.03
N ARG A 143 7.24 5.11 -1.61
CA ARG A 143 6.68 3.89 -1.01
C ARG A 143 7.64 2.71 -1.11
N SER A 144 8.45 2.59 -2.15
CA SER A 144 9.51 1.57 -2.27
C SER A 144 10.67 1.88 -1.31
N GLN A 145 11.05 3.15 -1.18
CA GLN A 145 12.00 3.63 -0.18
C GLN A 145 11.47 3.44 1.26
N ALA A 146 10.21 3.77 1.53
CA ALA A 146 9.57 3.54 2.83
C ALA A 146 9.33 2.05 3.14
N LYS A 147 9.11 1.20 2.13
CA LYS A 147 9.17 -0.28 2.29
C LYS A 147 10.60 -0.74 2.59
N GLY A 148 11.62 -0.05 2.10
CA GLY A 148 13.02 -0.22 2.50
C GLY A 148 13.21 0.05 4.00
N LEU A 149 12.74 1.20 4.47
CA LEU A 149 12.86 1.65 5.86
C LEU A 149 11.99 0.84 6.85
N LYS A 150 10.81 0.37 6.43
CA LYS A 150 9.93 -0.47 7.27
C LYS A 150 10.34 -1.95 7.26
N GLY A 151 11.11 -2.39 6.25
CA GLY A 151 11.82 -3.67 6.25
C GLY A 151 13.11 -3.66 7.08
N GLU A 152 13.70 -2.49 7.33
CA GLU A 152 14.92 -2.31 8.13
C GLU A 152 14.75 -2.55 9.63
N ARG A 153 13.53 -2.50 10.19
CA ARG A 153 13.28 -2.93 11.59
C ARG A 153 13.17 -4.45 11.78
N LYS A 154 13.17 -5.26 10.71
CA LYS A 154 13.16 -6.73 10.83
C LYS A 154 14.15 -7.40 9.85
N GLY A 155 15.44 -7.26 10.15
CA GLY A 155 16.40 -8.35 9.93
C GLY A 155 16.97 -8.60 8.53
N LYS A 156 16.78 -7.71 7.54
CA LYS A 156 17.44 -7.80 6.22
C LYS A 156 18.28 -6.57 5.81
N GLY A 157 18.48 -5.61 6.71
CA GLY A 157 19.17 -4.34 6.40
C GLY A 157 20.71 -4.39 6.37
N LYS A 158 21.34 -5.50 6.78
CA LYS A 158 22.82 -5.56 6.90
C LYS A 158 23.52 -5.65 5.54
N PHE A 159 22.90 -6.33 4.58
CA PHE A 159 23.51 -6.66 3.28
C PHE A 159 23.04 -5.73 2.16
N LYS A 160 21.95 -4.98 2.35
CA LYS A 160 21.43 -4.05 1.34
C LYS A 160 22.28 -2.77 1.22
N ARG A 161 23.04 -2.42 2.26
CA ARG A 161 23.94 -1.26 2.29
C ARG A 161 25.30 -1.53 1.66
N LEU A 162 25.61 -2.80 1.37
CA LEU A 162 26.89 -3.23 0.78
C LEU A 162 26.89 -3.17 -0.75
N ASN A 163 25.82 -2.68 -1.39
CA ASN A 163 25.67 -2.64 -2.85
C ASN A 163 26.07 -3.97 -3.53
N LEU A 164 25.57 -5.09 -3.00
CA LEU A 164 25.92 -6.42 -3.52
C LEU A 164 25.55 -6.57 -5.00
N THR A 165 26.42 -7.24 -5.76
CA THR A 165 26.15 -7.64 -7.15
C THR A 165 25.03 -8.69 -7.20
N GLU A 166 24.44 -8.93 -8.38
CA GLU A 166 23.44 -9.98 -8.54
C GLU A 166 24.02 -11.38 -8.26
N GLU A 167 25.26 -11.64 -8.68
CA GLU A 167 25.98 -12.88 -8.39
C GLU A 167 26.18 -13.10 -6.88
N GLN A 168 26.63 -12.06 -6.15
CA GLN A 168 26.76 -12.11 -4.70
C GLN A 168 25.41 -12.34 -4.01
N LYS A 169 24.30 -11.81 -4.56
CA LYS A 169 22.96 -12.06 -4.02
C LYS A 169 22.53 -13.51 -4.21
N THR A 170 22.82 -14.10 -5.36
CA THR A 170 22.55 -15.51 -5.68
C THR A 170 23.33 -16.44 -4.76
N GLN A 171 24.65 -16.26 -4.65
CA GLN A 171 25.49 -17.05 -3.73
C GLN A 171 25.02 -16.91 -2.27
N MET A 172 24.67 -15.69 -1.84
CA MET A 172 24.14 -15.47 -0.50
C MET A 172 22.75 -16.11 -0.30
N GLN A 173 21.98 -16.36 -1.35
CA GLN A 173 20.72 -17.09 -1.26
C GLN A 173 20.98 -18.58 -1.08
N GLU A 174 21.89 -19.16 -1.88
CA GLU A 174 22.31 -20.55 -1.78
C GLU A 174 22.88 -20.87 -0.39
N ILE A 175 23.81 -20.05 0.12
CA ILE A 175 24.36 -20.19 1.48
C ILE A 175 23.25 -20.14 2.55
N LYS A 176 22.22 -19.30 2.36
CA LYS A 176 21.09 -19.24 3.29
C LYS A 176 20.17 -20.45 3.20
N GLU A 177 20.06 -21.07 2.03
CA GLU A 177 19.24 -22.25 1.79
C GLU A 177 19.95 -23.50 2.33
N SER A 178 21.24 -23.67 2.03
CA SER A 178 22.10 -24.71 2.59
C SER A 178 22.09 -24.68 4.12
N ALA A 179 22.40 -23.53 4.73
CA ALA A 179 22.38 -23.42 6.19
C ALA A 179 20.98 -23.67 6.80
N ARG A 180 19.89 -23.43 6.05
CA ARG A 180 18.54 -23.78 6.52
C ARG A 180 18.26 -25.27 6.46
N ALA A 181 18.79 -25.96 5.47
CA ALA A 181 18.70 -27.42 5.37
C ALA A 181 19.46 -28.06 6.55
N GLN A 182 20.72 -27.68 6.76
CA GLN A 182 21.52 -28.14 7.89
C GLN A 182 20.84 -27.85 9.25
N MET A 183 20.30 -26.63 9.45
CA MET A 183 19.57 -26.33 10.68
C MET A 183 18.29 -27.16 10.87
N ARG A 184 17.69 -27.68 9.79
CA ARG A 184 16.51 -28.56 9.89
C ARG A 184 16.91 -29.98 10.27
N GLU A 185 18.06 -30.47 9.79
CA GLU A 185 18.58 -31.80 10.10
C GLU A 185 18.95 -31.94 11.59
N VAL A 186 19.41 -30.86 12.23
CA VAL A 186 19.67 -30.83 13.68
C VAL A 186 18.38 -30.95 14.52
N LEU A 187 17.22 -30.61 13.94
CA LEU A 187 15.94 -30.60 14.65
C LEU A 187 15.21 -31.92 14.47
N THR A 188 14.48 -32.32 15.50
CA THR A 188 13.55 -33.46 15.40
C THR A 188 12.36 -33.12 14.49
N SER A 189 11.71 -34.15 13.94
CA SER A 189 10.54 -33.99 13.06
C SER A 189 9.42 -33.19 13.74
N GLU A 190 9.19 -33.36 15.04
CA GLU A 190 8.21 -32.58 15.80
C GLU A 190 8.60 -31.09 15.93
N GLN A 191 9.88 -30.81 16.18
CA GLN A 191 10.40 -29.44 16.26
C GLN A 191 10.31 -28.73 14.90
N VAL A 192 10.56 -29.45 13.80
CA VAL A 192 10.40 -28.95 12.43
C VAL A 192 8.93 -28.61 12.16
N GLN A 193 7.99 -29.51 12.49
CA GLN A 193 6.55 -29.25 12.30
C GLN A 193 6.08 -28.01 13.09
N LYS A 194 6.52 -27.85 14.34
CA LYS A 194 6.22 -26.64 15.15
C LYS A 194 6.76 -25.37 14.47
N LEU A 195 7.95 -25.44 13.88
CA LEU A 195 8.56 -24.31 13.17
C LEU A 195 7.79 -23.95 11.88
N GLU A 196 7.26 -24.95 11.16
CA GLU A 196 6.48 -24.74 9.94
C GLU A 196 5.07 -24.21 10.23
N ALA A 197 4.38 -24.77 11.23
CA ALA A 197 3.10 -24.26 11.70
C ALA A 197 3.21 -22.79 12.15
N ALA A 198 4.28 -22.46 12.89
CA ALA A 198 4.51 -21.11 13.34
C ALA A 198 4.92 -20.14 12.21
N LYS A 199 5.52 -20.66 11.12
CA LYS A 199 5.76 -19.89 9.89
C LYS A 199 4.44 -19.61 9.16
N ALA A 200 3.53 -20.59 9.09
CA ALA A 200 2.22 -20.45 8.47
C ALA A 200 1.33 -19.45 9.23
N SER A 201 1.39 -19.43 10.57
CA SER A 201 0.65 -18.50 11.41
C SER A 201 1.26 -17.07 11.48
N GLY A 202 2.40 -16.84 10.83
CA GLY A 202 3.07 -15.54 10.82
C GLY A 202 3.75 -15.16 12.14
N GLN A 203 3.92 -16.12 13.06
CA GLN A 203 4.62 -15.90 14.32
C GLN A 203 6.10 -15.55 14.10
N LYS A 204 6.65 -14.74 15.03
CA LYS A 204 8.05 -14.29 14.94
C LYS A 204 9.00 -15.44 15.25
N LYS A 205 9.86 -15.81 14.29
CA LYS A 205 10.92 -16.84 14.41
C LYS A 205 11.71 -16.83 15.72
N ARG A 206 12.03 -15.64 16.27
CA ARG A 206 12.80 -15.51 17.53
C ARG A 206 12.09 -16.05 18.77
N GLY A 207 10.76 -16.01 18.82
CA GLY A 207 9.99 -16.57 19.94
C GLY A 207 9.92 -18.09 19.85
N ILE A 208 9.77 -18.61 18.63
CA ILE A 208 9.59 -20.04 18.36
C ILE A 208 10.82 -20.86 18.78
N PHE A 209 12.04 -20.38 18.52
CA PHE A 209 13.25 -21.11 18.95
C PHE A 209 13.36 -21.30 20.47
N ARG A 210 12.71 -20.45 21.28
CA ARG A 210 12.66 -20.63 22.75
C ARG A 210 11.63 -21.69 23.17
N THR A 211 10.62 -21.95 22.34
CA THR A 211 9.56 -22.92 22.60
C THR A 211 9.86 -24.31 22.01
N LEU A 212 10.99 -24.48 21.32
CA LEU A 212 11.40 -25.76 20.73
C LEU A 212 12.11 -26.68 21.74
N ASN A 213 12.41 -26.20 22.96
CA ASN A 213 13.11 -26.96 24.00
C ASN A 213 14.34 -27.70 23.46
N LEU A 214 15.22 -26.96 22.77
CA LEU A 214 16.42 -27.52 22.16
C LEU A 214 17.37 -28.07 23.22
N THR A 215 17.98 -29.22 22.95
CA THR A 215 19.07 -29.76 23.77
C THR A 215 20.32 -28.88 23.65
N ASP A 216 21.26 -29.01 24.58
CA ASP A 216 22.49 -28.22 24.52
C ASP A 216 23.38 -28.61 23.33
N ALA A 217 23.39 -29.90 22.96
CA ALA A 217 24.02 -30.38 21.73
C ALA A 217 23.40 -29.72 20.48
N GLN A 218 22.06 -29.70 20.37
CA GLN A 218 21.37 -29.02 19.27
C GLN A 218 21.67 -27.51 19.24
N LYS A 219 21.74 -26.86 20.40
CA LYS A 219 22.10 -25.44 20.47
C LYS A 219 23.52 -25.18 19.98
N ALA A 220 24.47 -26.08 20.29
CA ALA A 220 25.86 -26.00 19.85
C ALA A 220 25.97 -26.15 18.33
N GLU A 221 25.38 -27.20 17.74
CA GLU A 221 25.37 -27.42 16.29
C GLU A 221 24.69 -26.27 15.55
N LEU A 222 23.55 -25.78 16.04
CA LEU A 222 22.87 -24.61 15.46
C LEU A 222 23.70 -23.32 15.57
N LYS A 223 24.60 -23.21 16.56
CA LYS A 223 25.52 -22.09 16.68
C LYS A 223 26.63 -22.22 15.63
N GLU A 224 27.20 -23.41 15.48
CA GLU A 224 28.22 -23.70 14.47
C GLU A 224 27.72 -23.45 13.04
N ILE A 225 26.54 -23.96 12.68
CA ILE A 225 25.91 -23.68 11.37
C ILE A 225 25.69 -22.17 11.15
N ARG A 226 25.43 -21.41 12.22
CA ARG A 226 25.29 -19.95 12.10
C ARG A 226 26.61 -19.25 11.90
N GLU A 227 27.68 -19.73 12.52
CA GLU A 227 29.04 -19.24 12.39
C GLU A 227 29.62 -19.58 11.01
N SER A 228 29.51 -20.83 10.57
CA SER A 228 29.90 -21.27 9.23
C SER A 228 29.22 -20.44 8.13
N LYS A 229 27.88 -20.37 8.13
CA LYS A 229 27.13 -19.50 7.19
C LYS A 229 27.62 -18.05 7.22
N LYS A 230 27.98 -17.52 8.40
CA LYS A 230 28.45 -16.13 8.51
C LYS A 230 29.80 -15.98 7.83
N SER A 231 30.71 -16.93 8.00
CA SER A 231 32.02 -16.96 7.34
C SER A 231 31.88 -17.10 5.82
N GLU A 232 31.03 -18.01 5.34
CA GLU A 232 30.74 -18.17 3.90
C GLU A 232 30.17 -16.88 3.29
N ILE A 233 29.26 -16.21 4.00
CA ILE A 233 28.72 -14.92 3.55
C ILE A 233 29.80 -13.83 3.59
N GLU A 234 30.78 -13.87 4.51
CA GLU A 234 31.88 -12.90 4.54
C GLU A 234 32.90 -13.15 3.42
N ALA A 235 33.09 -14.41 3.01
CA ALA A 235 34.01 -14.79 1.93
C ALA A 235 33.57 -14.29 0.56
N ILE A 236 32.26 -14.16 0.31
CA ILE A 236 31.72 -13.63 -0.96
C ILE A 236 31.75 -12.09 -1.06
N LEU A 237 32.14 -11.40 0.01
CA LEU A 237 32.20 -9.93 0.05
C LEU A 237 33.59 -9.42 -0.35
N THR A 238 33.63 -8.25 -0.99
CA THR A 238 34.88 -7.51 -1.19
C THR A 238 35.42 -6.97 0.13
N ASP A 239 36.69 -6.61 0.18
CA ASP A 239 37.30 -6.08 1.41
C ASP A 239 36.67 -4.75 1.85
N GLU A 240 36.31 -3.89 0.90
CA GLU A 240 35.52 -2.68 1.15
C GLU A 240 34.15 -2.98 1.78
N GLN A 241 33.45 -4.00 1.25
CA GLN A 241 32.16 -4.44 1.80
C GLN A 241 32.32 -5.06 3.19
N LYS A 242 33.41 -5.79 3.45
CA LYS A 242 33.73 -6.32 4.80
C LYS A 242 33.99 -5.20 5.79
N GLN A 243 34.71 -4.16 5.40
CA GLN A 243 34.99 -3.00 6.23
C GLN A 243 33.70 -2.25 6.60
N GLN A 244 32.83 -1.96 5.63
CA GLN A 244 31.50 -1.38 5.88
C GLN A 244 30.65 -2.27 6.81
N LEU A 245 30.75 -3.60 6.64
CA LEU A 245 30.06 -4.56 7.48
C LEU A 245 30.54 -4.55 8.93
N GLN A 246 31.84 -4.30 9.15
CA GLN A 246 32.46 -4.20 10.46
C GLN A 246 32.09 -2.88 11.16
N GLU A 247 32.14 -1.77 10.45
CA GLU A 247 31.71 -0.46 10.96
C GLU A 247 30.23 -0.50 11.41
N MET A 248 29.36 -1.09 10.58
CA MET A 248 27.96 -1.31 10.96
C MET A 248 27.78 -2.20 12.20
N ARG A 249 28.72 -3.11 12.49
CA ARG A 249 28.69 -3.92 13.72
C ARG A 249 29.09 -3.10 14.94
N GLN A 250 30.12 -2.27 14.82
CA GLN A 250 30.61 -1.39 15.88
C GLN A 250 29.55 -0.35 16.26
N ASN A 251 28.96 0.34 15.28
CA ASN A 251 27.88 1.31 15.52
C ASN A 251 26.66 0.69 16.23
N ARG A 252 26.37 -0.59 15.96
CA ARG A 252 25.28 -1.31 16.65
C ARG A 252 25.62 -1.77 18.06
N ARG A 253 26.90 -1.97 18.37
CA ARG A 253 27.37 -2.27 19.73
C ARG A 253 27.36 -1.00 20.57
N GLY A 254 27.83 0.12 20.03
CA GLY A 254 27.78 1.43 20.68
C GLY A 254 26.36 1.89 21.04
N ASN A 255 25.37 1.68 20.16
CA ASN A 255 23.96 2.01 20.45
C ASN A 255 23.22 1.05 21.40
N ARG A 256 23.90 0.05 21.97
CA ARG A 256 23.32 -0.94 22.90
C ARG A 256 23.95 -0.91 24.28
N SER A 257 25.10 -0.24 24.42
CA SER A 257 25.69 0.17 25.69
C SER A 257 25.02 1.47 26.15
#